data_AF-A0A7L2X7U4-F1
#
_entry.id   AF-A0A7L2X7U4-F1
#
_cell.length_a   1.000
_cell.length_b   1.000
_cell.length_c   1.000
_cell.angle_alpha   90.00
_cell.angle_beta   90.00
_cell.angle_gamma   90.00
#
_symmetry.space_group_name_H-M   'P 1'
#
loop_
_entity.id
_entity.type
_entity.pdbx_description
1 polymer ?
#
loop_
_entity_poly.entity_id
_entity_poly.type
_entity_poly.pdbx_seq_one_letter_code
_entity_poly.pdbx_strand_id
1 'polypeptide(L)' 'AGVTLWEMMTFGAEPYAGIRLAEVPDLLEKGERLSQPQICTIDVYMVMVKCECPAAGPELSPELARNC' A
#
# COMPACT_ATOMS: atom_id res chain seq x y z
N ALA A 1 -1.45 -4.96 6.77
CA ALA A 1 -1.53 -6.34 6.22
C ALA A 1 -1.26 -6.38 4.71
N GLY A 2 -1.52 -5.30 3.97
CA GLY A 2 -1.32 -5.27 2.52
C GLY A 2 0.14 -5.45 2.06
N VAL A 3 1.11 -4.86 2.77
CA VAL A 3 2.55 -5.04 2.48
C VAL A 3 2.95 -6.52 2.46
N THR A 4 2.52 -7.30 3.46
CA THR A 4 2.83 -8.74 3.51
C THR A 4 2.21 -9.52 2.36
N LEU A 5 0.99 -9.14 1.94
CA LEU A 5 0.36 -9.74 0.77
C LEU A 5 1.12 -9.39 -0.50
N TRP A 6 1.58 -8.15 -0.63
CA TRP A 6 2.44 -7.72 -1.73
C TRP A 6 3.74 -8.52 -1.78
N GLU A 7 4.44 -8.66 -0.65
CA GLU A 7 5.69 -9.44 -0.54
C GLU A 7 5.51 -10.90 -0.95
N MET A 8 4.42 -11.55 -0.53
CA MET A 8 4.10 -12.91 -0.96
C MET A 8 3.91 -13.00 -2.48
N MET A 9 3.23 -12.02 -3.06
CA MET A 9 2.88 -12.01 -4.49
C MET A 9 4.05 -11.60 -5.39
N THR A 10 5.03 -10.88 -4.85
CA THR A 10 6.28 -10.55 -5.55
C THR A 10 7.41 -11.53 -5.26
N PHE A 11 7.11 -12.65 -4.60
CA PHE A 11 8.08 -13.69 -4.23
C PHE A 11 9.22 -13.16 -3.35
N GLY A 12 8.90 -12.28 -2.41
CA GLY A 12 9.85 -11.70 -1.45
C GLY A 12 10.63 -10.51 -1.97
N ALA A 13 10.08 -9.76 -2.94
CA ALA A 13 10.69 -8.50 -3.34
C ALA A 13 10.66 -7.48 -2.19
N GLU A 14 11.59 -6.53 -2.22
CA GLU A 14 11.65 -5.47 -1.22
C GLU A 14 10.55 -4.41 -1.47
N PRO A 15 9.64 -4.17 -0.51
CA PRO A 15 8.63 -3.14 -0.65
C PRO A 15 9.29 -1.76 -0.61
N TYR A 16 8.84 -0.84 -1.48
CA TYR A 16 9.41 0.50 -1.62
C TYR A 16 10.93 0.51 -1.84
N ALA A 17 11.46 -0.46 -2.60
CA ALA A 17 12.88 -0.55 -2.90
C ALA A 17 13.48 0.79 -3.36
N GLY A 18 14.58 1.22 -2.72
CA GLY A 18 15.24 2.49 -2.99
C GLY A 18 14.66 3.71 -2.27
N ILE A 19 13.57 3.55 -1.50
CA ILE A 19 13.01 4.59 -0.63
C ILE A 19 13.48 4.36 0.81
N ARG A 20 13.86 5.43 1.51
CA ARG A 20 14.18 5.34 2.94
C ARG A 20 12.90 5.07 3.72
N LEU A 21 12.94 4.14 4.69
CA LEU A 21 11.78 3.78 5.52
C LEU A 21 11.12 4.99 6.20
N ALA A 22 11.89 6.03 6.52
CA ALA A 22 11.39 7.27 7.11
C ALA A 22 10.50 8.10 6.15
N GLU A 23 10.61 7.91 4.83
CA GLU A 23 9.83 8.61 3.80
C GLU A 23 8.56 7.85 3.42
N VAL A 24 8.44 6.56 3.79
CA VAL A 24 7.27 5.74 3.47
C VAL A 24 5.95 6.33 4.01
N PRO A 25 5.88 6.87 5.23
CA PRO A 25 4.67 7.54 5.71
C PRO A 25 4.23 8.70 4.81
N ASP A 26 5.17 9.56 4.40
CA ASP A 26 4.89 10.71 3.53
C ASP A 26 4.38 10.29 2.14
N LEU A 27 4.87 9.16 1.61
CA LEU A 27 4.36 8.57 0.37
C LEU A 27 2.93 8.05 0.54
N LEU A 28 2.69 7.34 1.64
CA LEU A 28 1.36 6.82 1.94
C LEU A 28 0.35 7.95 2.10
N GLU A 29 0.71 9.04 2.78
CA GLU A 29 -0.12 10.25 2.93
C GLU A 29 -0.44 10.91 1.58
N LYS A 30 0.49 10.86 0.61
CA LYS A 30 0.26 11.33 -0.77
C LYS A 30 -0.62 10.41 -1.60
N GLY A 31 -0.98 9.24 -1.08
CA GLY A 31 -1.75 8.22 -1.81
C GLY A 31 -0.90 7.30 -2.68
N GLU A 32 0.44 7.38 -2.58
CA GLU A 32 1.32 6.42 -3.24
C GLU A 32 1.21 5.06 -2.54
N ARG A 33 1.11 4.00 -3.32
CA ARG A 33 0.91 2.61 -2.85
C ARG A 33 1.85 1.68 -3.60
N LEU A 34 2.03 0.46 -3.09
CA LEU A 34 2.83 -0.54 -3.80
C LEU A 34 2.16 -0.89 -5.14
N SER A 35 2.95 -1.06 -6.19
CA SER A 35 2.45 -1.38 -7.52
C SER A 35 1.84 -2.78 -7.58
N GLN A 36 0.85 -2.97 -8.46
CA GLN A 36 0.21 -4.27 -8.67
C GLN A 36 1.24 -5.31 -9.15
N PRO A 37 1.41 -6.43 -8.43
CA PRO A 37 2.24 -7.55 -8.89
C PRO A 37 1.68 -8.16 -10.18
N GLN A 38 2.55 -8.63 -11.08
CA GLN A 38 2.17 -9.21 -12.37
C GLN A 38 1.27 -10.45 -12.25
N ILE A 39 1.38 -11.18 -11.14
CA ILE A 39 0.60 -12.40 -10.89
C ILE A 39 -0.77 -12.13 -10.26
N CYS A 40 -1.04 -10.90 -9.84
CA CYS A 40 -2.27 -10.55 -9.14
C CYS A 40 -3.34 -10.06 -10.10
N THR A 41 -4.56 -10.58 -9.97
CA THR A 41 -5.74 -9.94 -10.57
C THR A 41 -6.02 -8.60 -9.91
N ILE A 42 -6.78 -7.75 -10.60
CA ILE A 42 -7.12 -6.42 -10.08
C ILE A 42 -7.94 -6.51 -8.78
N ASP A 43 -8.79 -7.53 -8.64
CA ASP A 43 -9.60 -7.71 -7.43
C ASP A 43 -8.73 -7.99 -6.20
N VAL A 44 -7.69 -8.81 -6.36
CA VAL A 44 -6.71 -9.09 -5.29
C VAL A 44 -5.91 -7.83 -4.96
N TYR A 45 -5.52 -7.07 -5.98
CA TYR A 45 -4.85 -5.79 -5.78
C TYR A 45 -5.72 -4.79 -5.00
N MET A 46 -7.01 -4.70 -5.29
CA MET A 46 -7.92 -3.84 -4.52
C MET A 46 -8.01 -4.24 -3.04
N VAL A 47 -7.94 -5.52 -2.71
CA VAL A 47 -7.89 -5.99 -1.31
C VAL A 47 -6.57 -5.60 -0.65
N MET A 48 -5.46 -5.73 -1.39
CA MET A 48 -4.13 -5.35 -0.91
C MET A 48 -4.08 -3.87 -0.55
N VAL A 49 -4.51 -2.98 -1.45
CA VAL A 49 -4.54 -1.52 -1.25
C VAL A 49 -5.39 -1.15 -0.03
N LYS A 50 -6.57 -1.73 0.12
CA LYS A 50 -7.43 -1.55 1.30
C LYS A 50 -6.73 -1.94 2.62
N CYS A 51 -5.83 -2.92 2.57
CA CYS A 51 -5.10 -3.43 3.72
C CYS A 51 -3.78 -2.69 4.00
N GLU A 52 -3.32 -1.85 3.06
CA GLU A 52 -2.24 -0.88 3.22
C GLU A 52 -2.77 0.42 3.83
N CYS A 53 -4.07 0.66 3.68
CA CYS A 53 -4.72 1.79 4.31
C CYS A 53 -4.88 1.57 5.81
N PRO A 54 -4.36 2.50 6.63
CA PRO A 54 -4.67 2.47 8.05
C PRO A 54 -6.18 2.62 8.20
N ALA A 55 -6.80 1.72 8.96
CA ALA A 55 -8.20 1.80 9.32
C ALA A 55 -8.45 3.22 9.84
N ALA A 56 -9.27 3.99 9.13
CA ALA A 56 -9.48 5.41 9.39
C ALA A 56 -9.79 5.62 10.88
N GLY A 57 -8.78 6.06 11.64
CA GLY A 57 -8.99 6.79 12.86
C GLY A 57 -9.55 8.17 12.52
N PRO A 58 -10.13 8.89 13.49
CA PRO A 58 -10.77 10.20 13.27
C PRO A 58 -9.86 11.31 12.69
N GLU A 59 -8.57 11.03 12.43
CA GLU A 59 -7.57 11.96 11.91
C GLU A 59 -7.17 11.71 10.44
N LEU A 60 -7.76 10.74 9.74
CA LEU A 60 -7.43 10.51 8.34
C LEU A 60 -7.97 11.67 7.47
N SER A 61 -7.09 12.35 6.72
CA SER A 61 -7.52 13.37 5.77
C SER A 61 -8.48 12.77 4.73
N PRO A 62 -9.52 13.50 4.29
CA PRO A 62 -10.50 12.98 3.34
C PRO A 62 -9.87 12.60 1.98
N GLU A 63 -8.72 13.17 1.63
CA GLU A 63 -7.96 12.80 0.43
C GLU A 63 -7.31 11.42 0.58
N LEU A 64 -6.74 11.12 1.75
CA LEU A 64 -6.15 9.82 2.02
C LEU A 64 -7.22 8.73 2.10
N ALA A 65 -8.40 9.04 2.65
CA ALA A 65 -9.56 8.14 2.66
C ALA A 65 -10.11 7.83 1.26
N ARG A 66 -10.06 8.80 0.33
CA ARG A 66 -10.53 8.62 -1.06
C ARG A 66 -9.61 7.71 -1.88
N ASN A 67 -8.33 7.68 -1.55
CA ASN A 67 -7.30 6.95 -2.28
C ASN A 67 -6.97 5.58 -1.62
N CYS A 68 -7.89 5.04 -0.82
CA CYS A 68 -7.70 3.83 0.00
C CYS A 68 -8.47 2.56 -0.41
#